data_AF-A0A2D4GRD2-F1
#
_entry.id   AF-A0A2D4GRD2-F1
#
_cell.length_a   1.000
_cell.length_b   1.000
_cell.length_c   1.000
_cell.angle_alpha   90.00
_cell.angle_beta   90.00
_cell.angle_gamma   90.00
#
_symmetry.space_group_name_H-M   'P 1'
#
loop_
_entity.id
_entity.type
_entity.pdbx_description
1 polymer ?
#
loop_
_entity_poly.entity_id
_entity_poly.type
_entity_poly.pdbx_seq_one_letter_code
_entity_poly.pdbx_strand_id
1 'polypeptide(L)'
;RKLVLKDFLASEEMYINQLEALLLPMKPLRATATTSQPVLSIQQIETIFYKIQDLYEIHKEMYDNLWPHLQHWDSEVVLGHLFQKLATQLGVYKAFVDNYKIALETAEKCSQGNTQFQKISEELKVKGTHSFVTMEGNNLLISSFGGVG
;
A
#
# COMPACT_ATOMS: atom_id res chain seq x y z
N ARG A 1 25.60 -7.27 6.83
CA ARG A 1 24.94 -7.25 5.51
C ARG A 1 23.69 -8.15 5.48
N LYS A 2 23.81 -9.46 5.73
CA LYS A 2 22.66 -10.38 5.79
C LYS A 2 21.57 -10.00 6.80
N LEU A 3 21.94 -9.61 8.04
CA LEU A 3 20.96 -9.21 9.08
C LEU A 3 20.14 -7.99 8.66
N VAL A 4 20.82 -6.92 8.22
CA VAL A 4 20.18 -5.70 7.72
C VAL A 4 19.18 -5.99 6.59
N LEU A 5 19.53 -6.88 5.65
CA LEU A 5 18.62 -7.27 4.57
C LEU A 5 17.47 -8.16 5.02
N LYS A 6 17.68 -8.98 6.05
CA LYS A 6 16.60 -9.76 6.67
C LYS A 6 15.59 -8.84 7.36
N ASP A 7 16.06 -7.85 8.11
CA ASP A 7 15.20 -6.88 8.81
C ASP A 7 14.46 -5.99 7.82
N PHE A 8 15.14 -5.59 6.74
CA PHE A 8 14.53 -4.90 5.60
C PHE A 8 13.42 -5.75 4.96
N LEU A 9 13.69 -7.02 4.62
CA LEU A 9 12.69 -7.91 4.03
C LEU A 9 11.48 -8.16 4.93
N ALA A 10 11.69 -8.30 6.25
CA ALA A 10 10.59 -8.43 7.19
C ALA A 10 9.70 -7.17 7.20
N SER A 11 10.31 -5.99 7.10
CA SER A 11 9.58 -4.72 7.00
C SER A 11 8.81 -4.59 5.69
N GLU A 12 9.43 -5.00 4.58
CA GLU A 12 8.80 -5.05 3.26
C GLU A 12 7.63 -6.04 3.20
N GLU A 13 7.79 -7.23 3.80
CA GLU A 13 6.71 -8.23 3.88
C GLU A 13 5.49 -7.67 4.63
N MET A 14 5.72 -7.02 5.78
CA MET A 14 4.64 -6.35 6.53
C MET A 14 3.97 -5.26 5.69
N TYR A 15 4.74 -4.43 4.99
CA TYR A 15 4.21 -3.36 4.17
C TYR A 15 3.41 -3.86 2.96
N ILE A 16 3.90 -4.90 2.27
CA ILE A 16 3.21 -5.58 1.17
C ILE A 16 1.87 -6.14 1.66
N ASN A 17 1.84 -6.79 2.83
CA ASN A 17 0.60 -7.33 3.41
C ASN A 17 -0.42 -6.23 3.70
N GLN A 18 0.03 -5.04 4.14
CA GLN A 18 -0.86 -3.88 4.33
C GLN A 18 -1.43 -3.37 3.00
N LEU A 19 -0.60 -3.25 1.98
CA LEU A 19 -1.05 -2.85 0.64
C LEU A 19 -2.03 -3.87 0.05
N GLU A 20 -1.76 -5.17 0.22
CA GLU A 20 -2.67 -6.23 -0.21
C GLU A 20 -4.03 -6.14 0.52
N ALA A 21 -4.02 -5.89 1.83
CA ALA A 21 -5.24 -5.70 2.60
C ALA A 21 -6.10 -4.53 2.10
N LEU A 22 -5.47 -3.47 1.56
CA LEU A 22 -6.17 -2.35 0.90
C LEU A 22 -6.70 -2.73 -0.50
N LEU A 23 -6.03 -3.61 -1.22
CA LEU A 23 -6.47 -4.09 -2.54
C LEU A 23 -7.64 -5.08 -2.47
N LEU A 24 -7.77 -5.84 -1.37
CA LEU A 24 -8.87 -6.77 -1.13
C LEU A 24 -10.27 -6.14 -1.27
N PRO A 25 -10.60 -5.02 -0.59
CA PRO A 25 -11.89 -4.33 -0.75
C PRO A 25 -11.98 -3.54 -2.07
N MET A 26 -10.86 -3.12 -2.67
CA MET A 26 -10.86 -2.37 -3.92
C MET A 26 -11.50 -3.18 -5.06
N LYS A 27 -11.16 -4.47 -5.19
CA LYS A 27 -11.67 -5.36 -6.25
C LYS A 27 -13.21 -5.45 -6.26
N PRO A 28 -13.90 -5.80 -5.16
CA PRO A 28 -15.36 -5.84 -5.12
C PRO A 28 -15.96 -4.43 -5.24
N LEU A 29 -15.37 -3.39 -4.63
CA LEU A 29 -15.87 -2.02 -4.81
C LEU A 29 -15.89 -1.62 -6.28
N ARG A 30 -14.81 -1.89 -7.02
CA ARG A 30 -14.72 -1.62 -8.46
C ARG A 30 -15.70 -2.45 -9.27
N ALA A 31 -15.92 -3.71 -8.90
CA ALA A 31 -16.94 -4.55 -9.53
C ALA A 31 -18.36 -4.03 -9.27
N THR A 32 -18.66 -3.53 -8.07
CA THR A 32 -19.97 -2.94 -7.77
C THR A 32 -20.20 -1.60 -8.50
N ALA A 33 -19.13 -0.88 -8.83
CA ALA A 33 -19.20 0.41 -9.48
C ALA A 33 -19.82 0.38 -10.90
N THR A 34 -19.84 -0.79 -11.55
CA THR A 34 -20.49 -0.99 -12.86
C THR A 34 -21.94 -1.50 -12.76
N THR A 35 -22.43 -1.71 -11.54
CA THR A 35 -23.80 -2.17 -11.29
C THR A 35 -24.78 -0.99 -11.16
N SER A 36 -26.08 -1.28 -11.15
CA SER A 36 -27.14 -0.26 -11.01
C SER A 36 -27.19 0.41 -9.63
N GLN A 37 -26.50 -0.13 -8.62
CA GLN A 37 -26.40 0.43 -7.27
C GLN A 37 -24.95 0.38 -6.78
N PRO A 38 -24.09 1.28 -7.29
CA PRO A 38 -22.68 1.29 -6.92
C PRO A 38 -22.51 1.76 -5.47
N VAL A 39 -21.65 1.06 -4.72
CA VAL A 39 -21.27 1.48 -3.36
C VAL A 39 -20.47 2.77 -3.41
N LEU A 40 -19.53 2.83 -4.36
CA LEU A 40 -18.76 4.00 -4.72
C LEU A 40 -18.73 4.14 -6.24
N SER A 41 -18.64 5.38 -6.73
CA SER A 41 -18.34 5.62 -8.14
C SER A 41 -16.91 5.18 -8.48
N ILE A 42 -16.69 4.83 -9.75
CA ILE A 42 -15.36 4.48 -10.27
C ILE A 42 -14.34 5.58 -9.94
N GLN A 43 -14.73 6.86 -10.09
CA GLN A 43 -13.85 8.00 -9.81
C GLN A 43 -13.46 8.08 -8.33
N GLN A 44 -14.39 7.83 -7.40
CA GLN A 44 -14.08 7.81 -5.96
C GLN A 44 -13.12 6.66 -5.64
N ILE A 45 -13.33 5.49 -6.23
CA ILE A 45 -12.44 4.33 -6.05
C ILE A 45 -11.04 4.65 -6.59
N GLU A 46 -10.95 5.21 -7.80
CA GLU A 46 -9.66 5.58 -8.40
C GLU A 46 -8.94 6.66 -7.59
N THR A 47 -9.68 7.57 -6.95
CA THR A 47 -9.11 8.59 -6.07
C THR A 47 -8.63 8.00 -4.75
N ILE A 48 -9.43 7.13 -4.10
CA ILE A 48 -9.09 6.53 -2.80
C ILE A 48 -7.93 5.54 -2.94
N PHE A 49 -7.94 4.72 -3.99
CA PHE A 49 -6.94 3.66 -4.22
C PHE A 49 -5.86 4.05 -5.23
N TYR A 50 -5.71 5.35 -5.50
CA TYR A 50 -4.74 5.85 -6.47
C TYR A 50 -3.33 5.33 -6.17
N LYS A 51 -2.67 4.72 -7.16
CA LYS A 51 -1.30 4.18 -7.07
C LYS A 51 -1.05 3.08 -6.04
N ILE A 52 -2.06 2.62 -5.29
CA ILE A 52 -1.88 1.52 -4.31
C ILE A 52 -1.48 0.21 -5.00
N GLN A 53 -2.12 -0.12 -6.14
CA GLN A 53 -1.75 -1.30 -6.94
C GLN A 53 -0.31 -1.20 -7.47
N ASP A 54 0.06 -0.05 -8.01
CA ASP A 54 1.41 0.19 -8.54
C ASP A 54 2.46 0.04 -7.40
N LEU A 55 2.20 0.63 -6.22
CA LEU A 55 3.07 0.49 -5.05
C LEU A 55 3.21 -0.96 -4.60
N TYR A 56 2.11 -1.71 -4.53
CA TYR A 56 2.15 -3.13 -4.19
C TYR A 56 3.05 -3.90 -5.14
N GLU A 57 2.90 -3.71 -6.45
CA GLU A 57 3.71 -4.41 -7.45
C GLU A 57 5.20 -4.05 -7.35
N ILE A 58 5.53 -2.78 -7.16
CA ILE A 58 6.91 -2.31 -7.02
C ILE A 58 7.60 -2.98 -5.82
N HIS A 59 6.95 -2.95 -4.65
CA HIS A 59 7.50 -3.53 -3.43
C HIS A 59 7.51 -5.05 -3.47
N LYS A 60 6.45 -5.68 -3.99
CA LYS A 60 6.36 -7.12 -4.15
C LYS A 60 7.43 -7.66 -5.10
N GLU A 61 7.65 -6.99 -6.22
CA GLU A 61 8.72 -7.34 -7.16
C GLU A 61 10.09 -7.23 -6.48
N MET A 62 10.35 -6.17 -5.72
CA MET A 62 11.61 -6.03 -5.00
C MET A 62 11.80 -7.16 -3.98
N TYR A 63 10.77 -7.47 -3.19
CA TYR A 63 10.78 -8.55 -2.21
C TYR A 63 11.05 -9.91 -2.87
N ASP A 64 10.33 -10.24 -3.95
CA ASP A 64 10.47 -11.52 -4.65
C ASP A 64 11.84 -11.67 -5.31
N ASN A 65 12.47 -10.57 -5.75
CA ASN A 65 13.85 -10.57 -6.25
C ASN A 65 14.88 -10.71 -5.11
N LEU A 66 14.63 -10.14 -3.94
CA LEU A 66 15.56 -10.16 -2.81
C LEU A 66 15.50 -11.45 -1.98
N TRP A 67 14.33 -12.05 -1.85
CA TRP A 67 14.10 -13.22 -1.01
C TRP A 67 15.00 -14.43 -1.35
N PRO A 68 15.18 -14.83 -2.63
CA PRO A 68 16.06 -15.94 -3.00
C PRO A 68 17.53 -15.70 -2.63
N HIS A 69 17.97 -14.44 -2.70
CA HIS A 69 19.34 -14.04 -2.35
C HIS A 69 19.58 -14.07 -0.85
N LEU A 70 18.53 -13.92 -0.02
CA LEU A 70 18.65 -14.10 1.42
C LEU A 70 18.79 -15.58 1.83
N GLN A 71 18.08 -16.47 1.12
CA GLN A 71 18.13 -17.92 1.30
C GLN A 71 19.54 -18.46 0.96
N HIS A 72 20.08 -18.05 -0.18
CA HIS A 72 21.42 -18.42 -0.65
C HIS A 72 22.35 -17.21 -0.60
N TRP A 73 22.64 -16.73 0.60
CA TRP A 73 23.45 -15.53 0.80
C TRP A 73 24.87 -15.71 0.26
N ASP A 74 25.19 -14.98 -0.79
CA ASP A 74 26.53 -14.83 -1.34
C ASP A 74 26.98 -13.36 -1.17
N SER A 75 28.14 -13.17 -0.55
CA SER A 75 28.71 -11.85 -0.25
C SER A 75 29.15 -11.06 -1.49
N GLU A 76 29.27 -11.69 -2.65
CA GLU A 76 29.62 -11.04 -3.93
C GLU A 76 28.40 -10.47 -4.68
N VAL A 77 27.18 -10.77 -4.23
CA VAL A 77 25.96 -10.30 -4.91
C VAL A 77 25.79 -8.79 -4.74
N VAL A 78 25.72 -8.08 -5.87
CA VAL A 78 25.44 -6.64 -5.93
C VAL A 78 23.94 -6.41 -6.11
N LEU A 79 23.24 -6.17 -5.00
CA LEU A 79 21.78 -5.90 -4.99
C LEU A 79 21.42 -4.44 -5.30
N GLY A 80 22.41 -3.57 -5.54
CA GLY A 80 22.19 -2.14 -5.77
C GLY A 80 21.27 -1.81 -6.95
N HIS A 81 21.27 -2.67 -7.98
CA HIS A 81 20.40 -2.51 -9.15
C HIS A 81 18.89 -2.62 -8.79
N LEU A 82 18.53 -3.40 -7.76
CA LEU A 82 17.15 -3.51 -7.27
C LEU A 82 16.70 -2.21 -6.59
N PHE A 83 17.57 -1.61 -5.77
CA PHE A 83 17.30 -0.30 -5.15
C PHE A 83 17.31 0.82 -6.18
N GLN A 84 18.14 0.73 -7.22
CA GLN A 84 18.11 1.67 -8.34
C GLN A 84 16.77 1.58 -9.09
N LYS A 85 16.24 0.37 -9.28
CA LYS A 85 14.90 0.17 -9.86
C LYS A 85 13.80 0.75 -8.97
N LEU A 86 13.87 0.64 -7.65
CA LEU A 86 12.95 1.37 -6.77
C LEU A 86 13.06 2.90 -6.95
N ALA A 87 14.29 3.42 -7.05
CA ALA A 87 14.52 4.85 -7.22
C ALA A 87 13.92 5.39 -8.53
N THR A 88 13.86 4.58 -9.60
CA THR A 88 13.18 5.01 -10.83
C THR A 88 11.66 5.08 -10.67
N GLN A 89 11.09 4.39 -9.68
CA GLN A 89 9.66 4.41 -9.38
C GLN A 89 9.23 5.54 -8.44
N LEU A 90 10.15 6.44 -8.02
CA LEU A 90 9.83 7.60 -7.16
C LEU A 90 8.69 8.47 -7.69
N GLY A 91 8.48 8.50 -9.01
CA GLY A 91 7.33 9.19 -9.63
C GLY A 91 5.98 8.65 -9.16
N VAL A 92 5.86 7.35 -8.91
CA VAL A 92 4.65 6.70 -8.41
C VAL A 92 4.37 7.12 -6.96
N TYR A 93 5.40 7.13 -6.11
CA TYR A 93 5.27 7.60 -4.73
C TYR A 93 4.89 9.07 -4.67
N LYS A 94 5.51 9.90 -5.51
CA LYS A 94 5.13 11.31 -5.61
C LYS A 94 3.66 11.46 -5.98
N ALA A 95 3.21 10.75 -7.01
CA ALA A 95 1.82 10.79 -7.44
C ALA A 95 0.85 10.30 -6.34
N PHE A 96 1.22 9.26 -5.59
CA PHE A 96 0.48 8.80 -4.42
C PHE A 96 0.37 9.89 -3.34
N VAL A 97 1.50 10.50 -2.96
CA VAL A 97 1.56 11.55 -1.94
C VAL A 97 0.81 12.82 -2.37
N ASP A 98 0.89 13.19 -3.64
CA ASP A 98 0.18 14.37 -4.17
C ASP A 98 -1.35 14.16 -4.11
N ASN A 99 -1.84 12.94 -4.38
CA ASN A 99 -3.26 12.60 -4.30
C ASN A 99 -3.74 12.26 -2.89
N TYR A 100 -2.82 11.98 -1.96
CA TYR A 100 -3.09 11.46 -0.63
C TYR A 100 -4.16 12.24 0.15
N LYS A 101 -4.07 13.57 0.15
CA LYS A 101 -5.04 14.44 0.83
C LYS A 101 -6.45 14.29 0.25
N ILE A 102 -6.54 14.21 -1.08
CA ILE A 102 -7.80 14.09 -1.81
C ILE A 102 -8.41 12.69 -1.57
N ALA A 103 -7.58 11.66 -1.55
CA ALA A 103 -7.99 10.30 -1.21
C ALA A 103 -8.63 10.24 0.17
N LEU A 104 -7.99 10.86 1.17
CA LEU A 104 -8.48 10.88 2.55
C LEU A 104 -9.82 11.61 2.67
N GLU A 105 -9.92 12.82 2.12
CA GLU A 105 -11.17 13.60 2.12
C GLU A 105 -12.31 12.86 1.40
N THR A 106 -11.99 12.16 0.31
CA THR A 106 -12.95 11.39 -0.47
C THR A 106 -13.41 10.16 0.31
N ALA A 107 -12.49 9.41 0.91
CA ALA A 107 -12.80 8.26 1.75
C ALA A 107 -13.70 8.66 2.94
N GLU A 108 -13.40 9.77 3.61
CA GLU A 108 -14.20 10.26 4.74
C GLU A 108 -15.63 10.63 4.31
N LYS A 109 -15.78 11.43 3.25
CA LYS A 109 -17.10 11.79 2.68
C LYS A 109 -17.90 10.54 2.28
N CYS A 110 -17.23 9.57 1.66
CA CYS A 110 -17.87 8.32 1.26
C CYS A 110 -18.30 7.47 2.46
N SER A 111 -17.49 7.45 3.53
CA SER A 111 -17.81 6.71 4.76
C SER A 111 -19.01 7.30 5.49
N GLN A 112 -19.16 8.63 5.48
CA GLN A 112 -20.31 9.29 6.09
C GLN A 112 -21.58 9.14 5.25
N GLY A 113 -21.44 9.08 3.91
CA GLY A 113 -22.56 8.99 2.98
C GLY A 113 -23.03 7.58 2.64
N ASN A 114 -22.23 6.54 2.90
CA ASN A 114 -22.54 5.16 2.53
C ASN A 114 -22.17 4.17 3.67
N THR A 115 -23.19 3.62 4.33
CA THR A 115 -23.04 2.64 5.43
C THR A 115 -22.36 1.34 5.03
N GLN A 116 -22.44 0.93 3.77
CA GLN A 116 -21.70 -0.24 3.28
C GLN A 116 -20.21 0.06 3.16
N PHE A 117 -19.85 1.23 2.64
CA PHE A 117 -18.45 1.67 2.61
C PHE A 117 -17.91 1.93 4.02
N GLN A 118 -18.73 2.48 4.93
CA GLN A 118 -18.36 2.65 6.33
C GLN A 118 -17.93 1.32 6.97
N LYS A 119 -18.74 0.26 6.84
CA LYS A 119 -18.39 -1.07 7.37
C LYS A 119 -17.08 -1.61 6.80
N ILE A 120 -16.89 -1.48 5.49
CA ILE A 120 -15.63 -1.87 4.83
C ILE A 120 -14.44 -1.08 5.40
N SER A 121 -14.61 0.23 5.61
CA SER A 121 -13.55 1.08 6.17
C SER A 121 -13.22 0.72 7.63
N GLU A 122 -14.21 0.34 8.43
CA GLU A 122 -14.03 -0.10 9.82
C GLU A 122 -13.33 -1.46 9.89
N GLU A 123 -13.67 -2.41 9.02
CA GLU A 123 -13.00 -3.71 8.92
C GLU A 123 -11.52 -3.57 8.53
N LEU A 124 -11.18 -2.60 7.67
CA LEU A 124 -9.79 -2.29 7.30
C LEU A 124 -9.01 -1.69 8.47
N LYS A 125 -9.64 -0.83 9.29
CA LYS A 125 -9.02 -0.28 10.52
C LYS A 125 -8.66 -1.40 11.50
N VAL A 126 -9.51 -2.43 11.64
CA VAL A 126 -9.32 -3.54 12.58
C VAL A 126 -8.20 -4.50 12.14
N LYS A 127 -8.02 -4.73 10.84
CA LYS A 127 -6.94 -5.59 10.31
C LYS A 127 -5.55 -4.93 10.33
N GLY A 128 -5.46 -3.61 10.48
CA GLY A 128 -4.20 -2.86 10.56
C GLY A 128 -3.50 -2.90 11.94
N THR A 129 -3.89 -3.80 12.84
CA THR A 129 -3.58 -3.76 14.28
C THR A 129 -2.15 -4.16 14.69
N HIS A 130 -1.24 -4.43 13.75
CA HIS A 130 0.19 -4.52 14.07
C HIS A 130 1.10 -3.50 13.38
N SER A 131 0.55 -2.64 12.51
CA SER A 131 1.17 -1.37 12.12
C SER A 131 0.16 -0.54 11.32
N PHE A 132 -0.30 0.53 11.96
CA PHE A 132 -1.09 1.68 11.51
C PHE A 132 -1.61 1.71 10.06
N VAL A 133 -2.88 1.32 9.88
CA VAL A 133 -3.75 1.87 8.83
C VAL A 133 -4.98 2.45 9.53
N THR A 134 -4.91 3.73 9.90
CA THR A 134 -6.06 4.49 10.43
C THR A 134 -6.41 5.61 9.46
N MET A 135 -7.56 5.49 8.80
CA MET A 135 -8.21 6.61 8.12
C MET A 135 -8.81 7.55 9.17
N GLU A 136 -7.96 8.34 9.82
CA GLU A 136 -8.37 9.51 10.61
C GLU A 136 -7.57 10.73 10.14
N GLY A 137 -8.24 11.88 10.15
CA GLY A 137 -7.88 13.17 9.55
C GLY A 137 -6.59 13.84 10.03
N ASN A 138 -5.60 13.09 10.51
CA ASN A 138 -4.26 13.61 10.77
C ASN A 138 -3.11 12.60 10.60
N ASN A 139 -3.31 11.31 10.29
CA ASN A 139 -2.19 10.38 10.03
C ASN A 139 -2.63 9.10 9.29
N LEU A 140 -2.38 9.02 7.97
CA LEU A 140 -1.91 7.77 7.37
C LEU A 140 -0.41 7.97 7.20
N LEU A 141 0.35 7.55 8.21
CA LEU A 141 1.76 7.27 8.02
C LEU A 141 1.82 5.96 7.24
N ILE A 142 1.85 6.04 5.91
CA ILE A 142 2.70 5.07 5.23
C ILE A 142 4.11 5.52 5.58
N SER A 143 4.79 4.77 6.44
CA SER A 143 6.22 4.92 6.65
C SER A 143 6.96 4.48 5.38
N SER A 144 6.75 5.19 4.28
CA SER A 144 7.58 5.13 3.08
C SER A 144 8.87 5.88 3.36
N PHE A 145 9.60 5.52 4.41
CA PHE A 145 11.03 5.75 4.55
C PHE A 145 11.50 4.85 5.69
N GLY A 146 12.39 3.92 5.36
CA GLY A 146 13.27 3.34 6.37
C GLY A 146 13.95 4.46 7.15
N GLY A 147 13.59 4.61 8.42
CA GLY A 147 14.43 5.20 9.45
C GLY A 147 14.68 4.07 10.43
N VAL A 148 15.81 3.37 10.35
CA VAL A 148 16.98 3.69 11.20
C VAL A 148 16.53 4.08 12.61
N GLY A 149 16.33 3.07 13.44
CA GLY A 149 16.68 3.10 14.86
C GLY A 149 17.82 2.13 15.06
#